data_AF-A0A7I8EPY2-F1
#
_entry.id   AF-A0A7I8EPY2-F1
#
_cell.length_a   1.000
_cell.length_b   1.000
_cell.length_c   1.000
_cell.angle_alpha   90.00
_cell.angle_beta   90.00
_cell.angle_gamma   90.00
#
_symmetry.space_group_name_H-M   'P 1'
#
loop_
_entity.id
_entity.type
_entity.pdbx_description
1 polymer ?
#
loop_
_entity_poly.entity_id
_entity_poly.type
_entity_poly.pdbx_seq_one_letter_code
_entity_poly.pdbx_strand_id
1 'polypeptide(L)' 'MSSNTNKDVIIRFITEVWNGSDLDMLDDLIDPAYYDFTYEPRNREGLERALMHMNAAYPGQAYRCNFDRRK' A
#
# COMPACT_ATOMS: atom_id res chain seq x y z
N MET A 1 10.83 0.29 18.10
CA MET A 1 9.41 0.66 17.93
C MET A 1 8.56 -0.59 18.08
N SER A 2 7.47 -0.52 18.84
CA SER A 2 6.59 -1.66 19.16
C SER A 2 5.98 -2.25 17.88
N SER A 3 5.88 -3.58 17.79
CA SER A 3 5.39 -4.29 16.60
C SER A 3 3.94 -3.94 16.21
N ASN A 4 3.17 -3.34 17.11
CA ASN A 4 1.80 -2.90 16.81
C ASN A 4 1.77 -1.68 15.90
N THR A 5 2.65 -0.69 16.12
CA THR A 5 2.70 0.54 15.31
C THR A 5 2.99 0.25 13.84
N ASN A 6 3.90 -0.70 13.56
CA ASN A 6 4.22 -1.07 12.18
C ASN A 6 3.04 -1.79 11.49
N LYS A 7 2.28 -2.60 12.23
CA LYS A 7 1.09 -3.26 11.69
C LYS A 7 0.02 -2.24 11.36
N ASP A 8 -0.17 -1.23 12.20
CA ASP A 8 -1.16 -0.18 11.98
C ASP A 8 -0.85 0.59 10.69
N VAL A 9 0.43 0.89 10.42
CA VAL A 9 0.87 1.52 9.15
C VAL A 9 0.53 0.64 7.94
N ILE A 10 0.80 -0.66 8.01
CA ILE A 10 0.48 -1.58 6.90
C ILE A 10 -1.03 -1.73 6.71
N ILE A 11 -1.81 -1.78 7.79
CA ILE A 11 -3.28 -1.81 7.71
C ILE A 11 -3.76 -0.57 6.97
N ARG A 12 -3.29 0.63 7.38
CA ARG A 12 -3.63 1.89 6.72
C ARG A 12 -3.27 1.90 5.25
N PHE A 13 -2.06 1.47 4.90
CA PHE A 13 -1.64 1.35 3.50
C PHE A 13 -2.61 0.46 2.68
N ILE A 14 -2.98 -0.72 3.19
CA ILE A 14 -3.89 -1.60 2.46
C ILE A 14 -5.32 -1.01 2.38
N THR A 15 -5.81 -0.37 3.44
CA THR A 15 -7.18 0.15 3.46
C THR A 15 -7.35 1.43 2.66
N GLU A 16 -6.43 2.39 2.83
CA GLU A 16 -6.53 3.74 2.28
C GLU A 16 -5.97 3.77 0.85
N VAL A 17 -4.76 3.23 0.63
CA VAL A 17 -4.11 3.26 -0.67
C VAL A 17 -4.60 2.11 -1.56
N TRP A 18 -4.40 0.86 -1.13
CA TRP A 18 -4.63 -0.29 -2.01
C TRP A 18 -6.11 -0.49 -2.34
N ASN A 19 -6.98 -0.43 -1.32
CA ASN A 19 -8.42 -0.63 -1.50
C ASN A 19 -9.16 0.68 -1.82
N GLY A 20 -8.75 1.78 -1.18
CA GLY A 20 -9.41 3.09 -1.31
C GLY A 20 -8.98 3.89 -2.53
N SER A 21 -7.86 3.50 -3.17
CA SER A 21 -7.24 4.27 -4.26
C SER A 21 -6.86 5.71 -3.88
N ASP A 22 -6.63 5.97 -2.59
CA ASP A 22 -6.15 7.26 -2.11
C ASP A 22 -4.63 7.34 -2.27
N LEU A 23 -4.19 7.76 -3.46
CA LEU A 23 -2.77 7.79 -3.82
C LEU A 23 -2.01 8.92 -3.12
N ASP A 24 -2.69 9.98 -2.68
CA ASP A 24 -2.06 11.11 -1.98
C ASP A 24 -1.46 10.64 -0.64
N MET A 25 -2.01 9.58 -0.02
CA MET A 25 -1.48 8.96 1.19
C MET A 25 -0.10 8.31 1.02
N LEU A 26 0.38 8.12 -0.22
CA LEU A 26 1.74 7.64 -0.44
C LEU A 26 2.80 8.61 0.06
N ASP A 27 2.53 9.93 0.08
CA ASP A 27 3.47 10.93 0.60
C ASP A 27 3.72 10.77 2.12
N ASP A 28 2.70 10.31 2.86
CA ASP A 28 2.78 10.13 4.31
C ASP A 28 3.28 8.74 4.71
N LEU A 29 3.00 7.72 3.88
CA LEU A 29 3.23 6.32 4.24
C LEU A 29 4.55 5.75 3.70
N ILE A 30 5.07 6.32 2.61
CA ILE A 30 6.24 5.80 1.90
C ILE A 30 7.42 6.75 2.07
N ASP A 31 8.53 6.21 2.56
CA ASP A 31 9.78 6.97 2.70
C ASP A 31 10.24 7.52 1.34
N PRO A 32 10.75 8.77 1.26
CA PRO A 32 11.27 9.32 0.01
C PRO A 32 12.37 8.49 -0.65
N ALA A 33 13.12 7.70 0.12
CA ALA A 33 14.15 6.77 -0.36
C ALA A 33 13.61 5.34 -0.60
N TYR A 34 12.28 5.16 -0.69
CA TYR A 34 11.65 3.88 -0.98
C TYR A 34 12.16 3.25 -2.28
N TYR A 35 12.49 1.96 -2.18
CA TYR A 35 12.90 1.13 -3.30
C TYR A 35 11.91 0.00 -3.50
N ASP A 36 11.36 -0.10 -4.71
CA ASP A 36 10.43 -1.17 -5.09
C ASP A 36 11.18 -2.32 -5.78
N PHE A 37 10.93 -3.55 -5.36
CA PHE A 37 11.52 -4.76 -5.94
C PHE A 37 10.63 -5.42 -7.01
N THR A 38 9.44 -4.89 -7.23
CA THR A 38 8.35 -5.48 -8.02
C THR A 38 8.05 -4.65 -9.26
N TYR A 39 7.90 -3.33 -9.10
CA TYR A 39 7.43 -2.43 -10.16
C TYR A 39 8.53 -1.51 -10.66
N GLU A 40 8.46 -1.16 -11.95
CA GLU A 40 9.38 -0.21 -12.61
C GLU A 40 8.67 1.12 -12.90
N PRO A 41 9.31 2.29 -12.68
CA PRO A 41 10.62 2.46 -12.05
C PRO A 41 10.62 2.02 -10.57
N ARG A 42 11.75 1.52 -10.08
CA ARG A 42 11.91 0.95 -8.71
C ARG A 42 11.88 1.97 -7.58
N ASN A 43 10.86 2.81 -7.58
CA ASN A 43 10.65 3.90 -6.65
C ASN A 43 9.14 4.10 -6.43
N ARG A 44 8.79 5.14 -5.66
CA ARG A 44 7.39 5.46 -5.34
C ARG A 44 6.52 5.71 -6.58
N GLU A 45 7.07 6.37 -7.60
CA GLU A 45 6.34 6.66 -8.83
C GLU A 45 5.96 5.36 -9.58
N GLY A 46 6.82 4.35 -9.58
CA GLY A 46 6.49 3.05 -10.15
C GLY A 46 5.39 2.32 -9.38
N LEU A 47 5.42 2.38 -8.05
CA LEU A 47 4.35 1.83 -7.21
C LEU A 47 3.00 2.52 -7.47
N GLU A 48 2.98 3.85 -7.52
CA GLU A 48 1.77 4.64 -7.80
C GLU A 48 1.16 4.26 -9.15
N ARG A 49 1.98 4.19 -10.21
CA ARG A 49 1.54 3.76 -11.54
C ARG A 49 0.96 2.34 -11.52
N ALA A 50 1.61 1.42 -10.81
CA ALA A 50 1.13 0.05 -10.70
C ALA A 50 -0.23 -0.02 -9.99
N LEU A 51 -0.44 0.75 -8.92
CA LEU A 51 -1.71 0.86 -8.21
C LEU A 51 -2.82 1.39 -9.12
N MET A 52 -2.57 2.44 -9.89
CA MET A 52 -3.51 2.96 -10.87
C MET A 52 -3.90 1.91 -11.91
N HIS A 53 -2.92 1.19 -12.45
CA HIS A 53 -3.16 0.14 -13.44
C HIS A 53 -3.92 -1.05 -12.87
N MET A 54 -3.61 -1.47 -11.64
CA MET A 54 -4.33 -2.56 -10.98
C MET A 54 -5.78 -2.20 -10.70
N ASN A 55 -6.06 -0.99 -10.19
CA ASN A 55 -7.43 -0.55 -9.94
C ASN A 55 -8.25 -0.45 -11.24
N ALA A 56 -7.64 0.04 -12.32
CA ALA A 56 -8.29 0.09 -13.63
C ALA A 56 -8.56 -1.31 -14.23
N ALA A 57 -7.62 -2.25 -14.04
CA ALA A 57 -7.74 -3.61 -14.56
C ALA A 57 -8.73 -4.47 -13.76
N TYR A 58 -8.86 -4.22 -12.46
CA TYR A 58 -9.72 -4.98 -11.55
C TYR A 58 -10.63 -4.07 -10.71
N PRO A 59 -11.63 -3.43 -11.32
CA PRO A 59 -12.55 -2.55 -10.60
C PRO A 59 -13.27 -3.30 -9.47
N GLY A 60 -13.20 -2.78 -8.25
CA GLY A 60 -13.87 -3.34 -7.07
C GLY A 60 -13.11 -4.46 -6.36
N GLN A 61 -11.86 -4.75 -6.75
CA GLN A 61 -10.98 -5.61 -5.96
C GLN A 61 -10.66 -4.97 -4.60
N ALA A 62 -10.75 -5.74 -3.52
CA ALA A 62 -10.37 -5.29 -2.18
C ALA A 62 -9.76 -6.41 -1.35
N TYR A 63 -8.67 -6.10 -0.65
CA TYR A 63 -8.00 -6.99 0.30
C TYR A 63 -8.54 -6.78 1.72
N ARG A 64 -8.73 -7.88 2.47
CA ARG A 64 -9.04 -7.80 3.90
C ARG A 64 -7.80 -8.10 4.73
N CYS A 65 -7.26 -7.10 5.41
CA CYS A 65 -6.18 -7.30 6.39
C CYS A 65 -6.74 -7.91 7.69
N ASN A 66 -6.51 -9.21 7.91
CA ASN A 66 -6.84 -9.90 9.16
C ASN A 66 -5.56 -10.22 9.94
N PHE A 67 -4.99 -9.24 10.64
CA PHE A 67 -3.76 -9.45 11.44
C PHE A 67 -4.01 -10.12 12.81
N ASP A 68 -5.27 -10.27 13.23
CA ASP A 68 -5.68 -10.79 14.55
C ASP A 68 -5.89 -12.33 14.64
N ARG A 69 -5.58 -13.09 13.58
CA ARG A 69 -5.84 -14.55 13.57
C ARG A 69 -4.71 -15.43 14.09
N ARG A 70 -3.73 -14.89 14.82
CA ARG A 70 -2.72 -15.71 15.52
C ARG A 70 -2.95 -15.61 17.03
N LYS A 71 -3.81 -16.50 17.55
CA LYS A 71 -3.71 -16.98 18.93
C LYS A 71 -2.69 -18.10 18.98
#